data_AF-A0A932HSY5-F1
#
_entry.id   AF-A0A932HSY5-F1
#
_cell.length_a   1.000
_cell.length_b   1.000
_cell.length_c   1.000
_cell.angle_alpha   90.00
_cell.angle_beta   90.00
_cell.angle_gamma   90.00
#
_symmetry.space_group_name_H-M   'P 1'
#
loop_
_entity.id
_entity.type
_entity.pdbx_description
1 polymer ?
#
loop_
_entity_poly.entity_id
_entity_poly.type
_entity_poly.pdbx_seq_one_letter_code
_entity_poly.pdbx_strand_id
1 'polypeptide(L)'
;ARFFFRGLDVAGINALSLTLFVGAYAWVMARFRKAPMLQLCFAATLLFLITNKIFSPQYVLWLLPFFVLLPAIRSWQFYLLEGANLATFFAILPWFFFGHDMFYFYLASPFVMLRHAALIGITIAAYRTMSRAHGNPSVTLHGTYPATKTTY
;
A
#
# COMPACT_ATOMS: atom_id res chain seq x y z
N ALA A 1 -27.02 4.67 11.70
CA ALA A 1 -26.47 3.71 10.73
C ALA A 1 -25.73 2.56 11.45
N ARG A 2 -26.47 1.63 12.08
CA ARG A 2 -25.93 0.69 13.09
C ARG A 2 -26.09 -0.80 12.73
N PHE A 3 -26.21 -1.17 11.45
CA PHE A 3 -26.79 -2.48 11.10
C PHE A 3 -26.18 -3.29 9.93
N PHE A 4 -25.08 -2.87 9.29
CA PHE A 4 -24.59 -3.62 8.12
C PHE A 4 -23.60 -4.78 8.41
N PHE A 5 -22.93 -4.81 9.58
CA PHE A 5 -21.84 -5.77 9.84
C PHE A 5 -22.17 -6.88 10.84
N ARG A 6 -23.43 -7.00 11.28
CA ARG A 6 -23.80 -7.86 12.43
C ARG A 6 -23.88 -9.37 12.11
N GLY A 7 -23.63 -9.79 10.87
CA GLY A 7 -23.79 -11.18 10.43
C GLY A 7 -22.65 -11.75 9.59
N LEU A 8 -21.53 -11.04 9.43
CA LEU A 8 -20.38 -11.58 8.72
C LEU A 8 -19.52 -12.36 9.71
N ASP A 9 -19.67 -13.68 9.68
CA ASP A 9 -18.75 -14.59 10.35
C ASP A 9 -17.31 -14.39 9.85
N VAL A 10 -16.32 -14.92 10.58
CA VAL A 10 -14.89 -14.86 10.21
C VAL A 10 -14.69 -15.32 8.76
N ALA A 11 -15.42 -16.37 8.34
CA ALA A 11 -15.42 -16.84 6.96
C ALA A 11 -15.94 -15.78 5.96
N GLY A 12 -17.01 -15.06 6.31
CA GLY A 12 -17.58 -13.99 5.48
C GLY A 12 -16.63 -12.81 5.31
N ILE A 13 -15.92 -12.40 6.37
CA ILE A 13 -14.91 -11.34 6.30
C ILE A 13 -13.73 -11.79 5.43
N ASN A 14 -13.27 -13.02 5.60
CA ASN A 14 -12.18 -13.58 4.78
C ASN A 14 -12.56 -13.63 3.30
N ALA A 15 -13.77 -14.12 3.00
CA ALA A 15 -14.29 -14.20 1.63
C ALA A 15 -14.43 -12.81 1.02
N LEU A 16 -14.90 -11.81 1.78
CA LEU A 16 -15.00 -10.44 1.32
C LEU A 16 -13.62 -9.85 1.00
N SER A 17 -12.65 -9.95 1.91
CA SER A 17 -11.27 -9.50 1.69
C SER A 17 -10.64 -10.16 0.46
N LEU A 18 -10.81 -11.48 0.31
CA LEU A 18 -10.28 -12.23 -0.83
C LEU A 18 -10.94 -11.78 -2.15
N THR A 19 -12.26 -11.62 -2.15
CA THR A 19 -13.03 -11.21 -3.34
C THR A 19 -12.62 -9.81 -3.79
N LEU A 20 -12.49 -8.87 -2.83
CA LEU A 20 -12.03 -7.52 -3.12
C LEU A 20 -10.59 -7.50 -3.67
N PHE A 21 -9.70 -8.29 -3.07
CA PHE A 21 -8.32 -8.42 -3.53
C PHE A 21 -8.24 -8.98 -4.94
N VAL A 22 -8.83 -10.16 -5.18
CA VAL A 22 -8.78 -10.84 -6.48
C VAL A 22 -9.46 -10.00 -7.56
N GLY A 23 -10.61 -9.40 -7.26
CA GLY A 23 -11.32 -8.54 -8.20
C GLY A 23 -10.50 -7.30 -8.60
N ALA A 24 -9.93 -6.60 -7.62
CA ALA A 24 -9.10 -5.43 -7.89
C ALA A 24 -7.79 -5.82 -8.62
N TYR A 25 -7.16 -6.93 -8.22
CA TYR A 25 -5.94 -7.43 -8.84
C TYR A 25 -6.19 -7.81 -10.30
N ALA A 26 -7.21 -8.63 -10.58
CA ALA A 26 -7.57 -9.03 -11.94
C ALA A 26 -7.89 -7.81 -12.82
N TRP A 27 -8.59 -6.82 -12.27
CA TRP A 27 -8.88 -5.58 -12.98
C TRP A 27 -7.62 -4.77 -13.31
N VAL A 28 -6.69 -4.58 -12.35
CA VAL A 28 -5.42 -3.88 -12.59
C VAL A 28 -4.59 -4.62 -13.64
N MET A 29 -4.47 -5.95 -13.52
CA MET A 29 -3.73 -6.76 -14.48
C MET A 29 -4.33 -6.64 -15.87
N ALA A 30 -5.66 -6.73 -16.02
CA ALA A 30 -6.35 -6.59 -17.30
C ALA A 30 -6.20 -5.17 -17.91
N ARG A 31 -6.27 -4.13 -17.07
CA ARG A 31 -6.20 -2.72 -17.49
C ARG A 31 -4.80 -2.28 -17.90
N PHE A 32 -3.78 -2.79 -17.22
CA PHE A 32 -2.38 -2.39 -17.37
C PHE A 32 -1.49 -3.53 -17.87
N ARG A 33 -2.02 -4.45 -18.70
CA ARG A 33 -1.28 -5.62 -19.23
C ARG A 33 0.09 -5.33 -19.88
N LYS A 34 0.30 -4.11 -20.37
CA LYS A 34 1.55 -3.68 -21.01
C LYS A 34 2.50 -2.91 -20.07
N ALA A 35 2.12 -2.71 -18.81
CA ALA A 35 2.96 -2.01 -17.85
C ALA A 35 4.18 -2.88 -17.47
N PRO A 36 5.30 -2.26 -17.07
CA PRO A 36 6.47 -2.99 -16.57
C PRO A 36 6.11 -3.92 -15.41
N MET A 37 6.72 -5.11 -15.36
CA MET A 37 6.48 -6.12 -14.32
C MET A 37 6.64 -5.54 -12.90
N LEU A 38 7.65 -4.69 -12.69
CA LEU A 38 7.89 -4.02 -11.40
C LEU A 38 6.70 -3.16 -10.95
N GLN A 39 6.04 -2.45 -11.87
CA GLN A 39 4.86 -1.63 -11.56
C GLN A 39 3.64 -2.51 -11.21
N LEU A 40 3.49 -3.64 -11.90
CA LEU A 40 2.43 -4.61 -11.62
C LEU A 40 2.62 -5.28 -10.25
N CYS A 41 3.85 -5.70 -9.91
CA CYS A 41 4.20 -6.23 -8.60
C CYS A 41 3.97 -5.20 -7.48
N PHE A 42 4.34 -3.95 -7.73
CA PHE A 42 4.08 -2.87 -6.78
C PHE A 42 2.58 -2.65 -6.55
N ALA A 43 1.80 -2.56 -7.62
CA ALA A 43 0.34 -2.42 -7.54
C ALA A 43 -0.31 -3.61 -6.83
N ALA A 44 0.15 -4.84 -7.10
CA ALA A 44 -0.32 -6.04 -6.42
C ALA A 44 -0.07 -5.98 -4.90
N THR A 45 1.12 -5.54 -4.51
CA THR A 45 1.49 -5.38 -3.09
C THR A 45 0.61 -4.32 -2.42
N LEU A 46 0.39 -3.18 -3.06
CA LEU A 46 -0.50 -2.13 -2.55
C LEU A 46 -1.96 -2.61 -2.38
N LEU A 47 -2.48 -3.31 -3.38
CA LEU A 47 -3.82 -3.89 -3.32
C LEU A 47 -3.96 -4.89 -2.18
N PHE A 48 -2.93 -5.72 -1.97
CA PHE A 48 -2.88 -6.65 -0.84
C PHE A 48 -2.90 -5.90 0.48
N LEU A 49 -2.05 -4.87 0.65
CA LEU A 49 -1.99 -4.08 1.89
C LEU A 49 -3.31 -3.35 2.21
N ILE A 50 -4.08 -2.91 1.21
CA ILE A 50 -5.38 -2.23 1.42
C ILE A 50 -6.50 -3.21 1.77
N THR A 51 -6.47 -4.42 1.19
CA THR A 51 -7.57 -5.39 1.32
C THR A 51 -7.37 -6.38 2.48
N ASN A 52 -6.15 -6.48 2.99
CA ASN A 52 -5.83 -7.38 4.09
C ASN A 52 -6.44 -6.89 5.41
N LYS A 53 -7.20 -7.77 6.06
CA LYS A 53 -7.83 -7.51 7.36
C LYS A 53 -6.84 -7.59 8.53
N ILE A 54 -5.79 -8.41 8.40
CA ILE A 54 -4.73 -8.57 9.39
C ILE A 54 -3.59 -7.70 8.92
N PHE A 55 -3.24 -6.70 9.70
CA PHE A 55 -2.11 -5.85 9.38
C PHE A 55 -0.95 -6.18 10.30
N SER A 56 0.21 -6.49 9.71
CA SER A 56 1.47 -6.62 10.44
C SER A 56 2.42 -5.49 10.03
N PRO A 57 3.18 -4.89 10.97
CA PRO A 57 4.17 -3.85 10.65
C PRO A 57 5.13 -4.24 9.52
N GLN A 58 5.49 -5.52 9.43
CA GLN A 58 6.40 -6.04 8.40
C GLN A 58 5.88 -5.87 6.97
N TYR A 59 4.57 -5.73 6.77
CA TYR A 59 3.98 -5.58 5.42
C TYR A 59 4.35 -4.25 4.77
N VAL A 60 4.60 -3.19 5.55
CA VAL A 60 5.02 -1.89 5.01
C VAL A 60 6.42 -2.00 4.41
N LEU A 61 7.30 -2.80 5.01
CA LEU A 61 8.66 -3.03 4.51
C LEU A 61 8.69 -3.71 3.14
N TRP A 62 7.64 -4.44 2.77
CA TRP A 62 7.53 -5.00 1.41
C TRP A 62 7.46 -3.92 0.33
N LEU A 63 7.03 -2.70 0.68
CA LEU A 63 7.02 -1.57 -0.25
C LEU A 63 8.41 -0.96 -0.45
N LEU A 64 9.34 -1.14 0.50
CA LEU A 64 10.69 -0.55 0.47
C LEU A 64 11.43 -0.75 -0.87
N PRO A 65 11.59 -1.98 -1.42
CA PRO A 65 12.32 -2.18 -2.67
C PRO A 65 11.67 -1.43 -3.84
N PHE A 66 10.34 -1.31 -3.85
CA PHE A 66 9.62 -0.57 -4.88
C PHE A 66 9.85 0.93 -4.77
N PHE A 67 9.88 1.49 -3.56
CA PHE A 67 10.21 2.90 -3.35
C PHE A 67 11.65 3.25 -3.74
N VAL A 68 12.58 2.28 -3.66
CA VAL A 68 13.95 2.44 -4.15
C VAL A 68 14.01 2.37 -5.69
N LEU A 69 13.25 1.45 -6.29
CA LEU A 69 13.35 1.16 -7.73
C LEU A 69 12.43 1.98 -8.64
N LEU A 70 11.33 2.56 -8.12
CA LEU A 70 10.35 3.32 -8.90
C LEU A 70 10.55 4.83 -8.67
N PRO A 71 11.15 5.57 -9.64
CA PRO A 71 11.38 7.01 -9.52
C PRO A 71 10.09 7.83 -9.45
N ALA A 72 8.97 7.25 -9.89
CA ALA A 72 7.68 7.92 -9.97
C ALA A 72 7.02 8.14 -8.60
N ILE A 73 7.57 7.57 -7.52
CA ILE A 73 6.98 7.62 -6.19
C ILE A 73 7.92 8.41 -5.29
N ARG A 74 7.37 9.37 -4.55
CA ARG A 74 8.20 10.24 -3.71
C ARG A 74 8.57 9.50 -2.42
N SER A 75 9.86 9.42 -2.12
CA SER A 75 10.40 8.72 -0.95
C SER A 75 9.77 9.16 0.39
N TRP A 76 9.37 10.43 0.52
CA TRP A 76 8.69 10.93 1.72
C TRP A 76 7.36 10.22 2.00
N GLN A 77 6.68 9.69 0.99
CA GLN A 77 5.42 8.96 1.18
C GLN A 77 5.67 7.64 1.93
N PHE A 78 6.80 7.00 1.67
CA PHE A 78 7.24 5.82 2.43
C PHE A 78 7.56 6.18 3.87
N TYR A 79 8.32 7.25 4.10
CA TYR A 79 8.63 7.70 5.46
C TYR A 79 7.39 8.10 6.26
N LEU A 80 6.39 8.72 5.61
CA LEU A 80 5.11 9.02 6.26
C LEU A 80 4.36 7.74 6.64
N LEU A 81 4.29 6.77 5.71
CA LEU A 81 3.62 5.50 5.93
C LEU A 81 4.29 4.70 7.05
N GLU A 82 5.61 4.58 7.01
CA GLU A 82 6.39 3.84 7.99
C GLU A 82 6.48 4.56 9.34
N GLY A 83 6.58 5.90 9.34
CA GLY A 83 6.50 6.70 10.55
C GLY A 83 5.15 6.54 11.26
N ALA A 84 4.04 6.56 10.51
CA ALA A 84 2.72 6.29 11.07
C ALA A 84 2.59 4.85 11.59
N ASN A 85 3.18 3.88 10.89
CA ASN A 85 3.23 2.48 11.30
C ASN A 85 3.99 2.28 12.62
N LEU A 86 5.19 2.85 12.74
CA LEU A 86 5.98 2.84 13.97
C LEU A 86 5.25 3.55 15.11
N ALA A 87 4.64 4.70 14.86
CA ALA A 87 3.87 5.41 15.87
C ALA A 87 2.68 4.58 16.37
N THR A 88 1.94 3.90 15.49
CA THR A 88 0.90 2.93 15.89
C THR A 88 1.49 1.84 16.76
N PHE A 89 2.62 1.25 16.35
CA PHE A 89 3.26 0.15 17.07
C PHE A 89 3.66 0.59 18.49
N PHE A 90 4.38 1.70 18.63
CA PHE A 90 4.78 2.22 19.94
C PHE A 90 3.60 2.72 20.78
N ALA A 91 2.51 3.20 20.18
CA ALA A 91 1.30 3.59 20.90
C ALA A 91 0.54 2.40 21.49
N ILE A 92 0.54 1.25 20.80
CA ILE A 92 -0.18 0.05 21.27
C ILE A 92 0.69 -0.89 22.10
N LEU A 93 2.02 -0.86 21.94
CA LEU A 93 2.96 -1.70 22.68
C LEU A 93 2.71 -1.71 24.20
N PRO A 94 2.49 -0.56 24.87
CA PRO A 94 2.20 -0.53 26.29
C PRO A 94 1.01 -1.38 26.72
N TRP A 95 0.02 -1.59 25.85
CA TRP A 95 -1.14 -2.42 26.13
C TRP A 95 -0.76 -3.89 26.42
N PHE A 96 0.35 -4.37 25.85
CA PHE A 96 0.86 -5.73 26.09
C PHE A 96 1.65 -5.88 27.39
N PHE A 97 2.23 -4.79 27.91
CA PHE A 97 3.20 -4.86 29.03
C PHE A 97 2.72 -4.17 30.31
N PHE A 98 1.93 -3.11 30.21
CA PHE A 98 1.62 -2.22 31.34
C PHE A 98 0.14 -2.20 31.74
N GLY A 99 -0.77 -2.74 30.91
CA GLY A 99 -2.20 -2.86 31.26
C GLY A 99 -3.12 -2.79 30.04
N HIS A 100 -4.31 -3.36 30.16
CA HIS A 100 -5.25 -3.52 29.04
C HIS A 100 -6.25 -2.35 28.90
N ASP A 101 -5.78 -1.12 29.07
CA ASP A 101 -6.65 0.05 29.04
C ASP A 101 -7.04 0.46 27.62
N MET A 102 -8.30 0.90 27.48
CA MET A 102 -8.84 1.35 26.20
C MET A 102 -8.13 2.62 25.68
N PHE A 103 -7.47 3.36 26.57
CA PHE A 103 -6.67 4.53 26.25
C PHE A 103 -5.62 4.26 25.15
N TYR A 104 -4.91 3.12 25.20
CA TYR A 104 -3.89 2.79 24.21
C TYR A 104 -4.46 2.61 22.80
N PHE A 105 -5.69 2.12 22.67
CA PHE A 105 -6.39 2.04 21.39
C PHE A 105 -6.76 3.44 20.87
N TYR A 106 -7.23 4.34 21.73
CA TYR A 106 -7.51 5.72 21.34
C TYR A 106 -6.23 6.47 20.93
N LEU A 107 -5.12 6.20 21.62
CA LEU A 107 -3.81 6.76 21.29
C LEU A 107 -3.28 6.24 19.95
N ALA A 108 -3.44 4.95 19.66
CA ALA A 108 -2.98 4.33 18.42
C ALA A 108 -3.87 4.70 17.20
N SER A 109 -5.17 4.89 17.41
CA SER A 109 -6.18 5.16 16.38
C SER A 109 -5.80 6.27 15.38
N PRO A 110 -5.37 7.49 15.77
CA PRO A 110 -5.02 8.53 14.81
C PRO A 110 -3.85 8.13 13.90
N PHE A 111 -2.85 7.41 14.42
CA PHE A 111 -1.72 6.91 13.64
C PHE A 111 -2.17 5.82 12.66
N VAL A 112 -3.08 4.95 13.09
CA VAL A 112 -3.71 3.96 12.21
C VAL A 112 -4.45 4.66 11.07
N MET A 113 -5.24 5.70 11.36
CA MET A 113 -5.95 6.46 10.32
C MET A 113 -4.98 7.15 9.36
N LEU A 114 -3.92 7.78 9.89
CA LEU A 114 -2.89 8.43 9.08
C LEU A 114 -2.20 7.43 8.15
N ARG A 115 -1.84 6.24 8.65
CA ARG A 115 -1.24 5.17 7.86
C ARG A 115 -2.15 4.74 6.71
N HIS A 116 -3.44 4.49 6.98
CA HIS A 116 -4.38 4.11 5.93
C HIS A 116 -4.58 5.22 4.91
N ALA A 117 -4.66 6.47 5.35
CA ALA A 117 -4.73 7.62 4.45
C ALA A 117 -3.50 7.72 3.54
N ALA A 118 -2.29 7.53 4.10
CA ALA A 118 -1.05 7.49 3.34
C ALA A 118 -1.04 6.34 2.31
N LEU A 119 -1.45 5.13 2.72
CA LEU A 119 -1.51 3.95 1.86
C LEU A 119 -2.49 4.15 0.68
N ILE A 120 -3.67 4.72 0.96
CA ILE A 120 -4.65 5.09 -0.07
C ILE A 120 -4.05 6.13 -1.02
N GLY A 121 -3.40 7.17 -0.47
CA GLY A 121 -2.73 8.20 -1.26
C GLY A 121 -1.64 7.64 -2.19
N ILE A 122 -0.82 6.71 -1.71
CA ILE A 122 0.20 6.02 -2.51
C ILE A 122 -0.45 5.19 -3.61
N THR A 123 -1.55 4.48 -3.30
CA THR A 123 -2.27 3.67 -4.29
C THR A 123 -2.88 4.53 -5.39
N ILE A 124 -3.47 5.67 -5.04
CA ILE A 124 -3.99 6.64 -6.01
C ILE A 124 -2.85 7.21 -6.86
N ALA A 125 -1.71 7.55 -6.25
CA ALA A 125 -0.54 8.04 -6.96
C ALA A 125 0.00 7.00 -7.95
N ALA A 126 0.16 5.75 -7.52
CA ALA A 126 0.58 4.63 -8.35
C ALA A 126 -0.37 4.42 -9.55
N TYR A 127 -1.67 4.40 -9.29
CA TYR A 127 -2.69 4.27 -10.33
C TYR A 127 -2.65 5.42 -11.35
N ARG A 128 -2.50 6.67 -10.88
CA ARG A 128 -2.38 7.85 -11.75
C ARG A 128 -1.12 7.78 -12.62
N THR A 129 0.00 7.36 -12.05
CA THR A 129 1.25 7.17 -12.80
C THR A 129 1.09 6.12 -13.90
N MET A 130 0.52 4.95 -13.58
CA MET A 130 0.29 3.89 -14.56
C MET A 130 -0.72 4.32 -15.64
N SER A 131 -1.76 5.06 -15.26
CA SER A 131 -2.76 5.61 -16.20
C SER A 131 -2.15 6.62 -17.18
N ARG A 132 -1.24 7.47 -16.71
CA ARG A 132 -0.51 8.42 -17.56
C ARG A 132 0.42 7.71 -18.55
N ALA A 133 1.18 6.73 -18.07
CA ALA A 133 2.08 5.94 -18.91
C ALA A 133 1.32 5.12 -19.97
N HIS A 134 0.14 4.59 -19.62
CA HIS A 134 -0.71 3.86 -20.56
C HIS A 134 -1.30 4.74 -21.66
N GLY A 135 -1.65 6.00 -21.35
CA GLY A 135 -2.21 6.95 -22.32
C GLY A 135 -1.17 7.62 -23.22
N ASN A 136 0.11 7.63 -22.82
CA ASN A 136 1.18 8.28 -23.58
C ASN A 136 2.43 7.38 -23.71
N PRO A 137 2.50 6.53 -24.76
CA PRO A 137 3.58 5.56 -24.95
C PRO A 137 4.96 6.19 -25.21
N SER A 138 5.03 7.50 -25.50
CA SER A 138 6.30 8.22 -25.72
C SER A 138 7.10 8.45 -24.42
N VAL A 139 6.45 8.40 -23.25
CA VAL A 139 7.12 8.55 -21.93
C VAL A 139 7.92 7.29 -21.56
N THR A 140 7.64 6.16 -22.20
CA THR A 140 8.25 4.86 -21.90
C THR A 140 9.63 4.63 -22.52
N LEU A 141 10.12 5.50 -23.41
CA LEU A 141 11.38 5.27 -24.16
C LEU A 141 12.59 6.08 -23.71
N HIS A 142 12.45 7.03 -22.76
CA HIS A 142 13.52 8.01 -22.51
C HIS A 142 14.03 8.13 -21.06
N GLY A 143 13.81 7.12 -20.20
CA GLY A 143 14.08 7.32 -18.75
C GLY A 143 14.56 6.13 -17.92
N THR A 144 15.11 5.05 -18.50
CA THR A 144 15.43 3.86 -17.67
C THR A 144 16.83 3.28 -17.82
N TYR A 145 17.78 4.03 -18.38
CA TYR A 145 19.20 3.81 -18.12
C TYR A 145 19.91 5.16 -18.10
N PRO A 146 20.74 5.49 -17.08
CA PRO A 146 21.73 6.53 -17.27
C PRO A 146 22.64 6.05 -18.41
N ALA A 147 22.73 6.84 -19.48
CA ALA A 147 23.71 6.61 -20.54
C ALA A 147 25.08 6.52 -19.87
N THR A 148 25.61 5.30 -19.77
CA THR A 148 26.97 5.06 -19.34
C THR A 148 27.83 5.70 -20.42
N LYS A 149 28.39 6.88 -20.14
CA LYS A 149 29.41 7.46 -21.00
C LYS A 149 30.64 6.57 -20.90
N THR A 150 30.70 5.53 -21.72
CA THR A 150 31.95 4.85 -22.06
C THR A 150 32.74 5.79 -22.94
N THR A 151 33.58 6.60 -22.31
CA THR A 151 34.70 7.27 -22.96
C THR A 151 35.80 6.20 -23.11
N TYR A 152 35.98 5.69 -24.32
CA TYR A 152 37.25 5.12 -24.77
C TYR A 152 38.04 6.21 -25.48
#